data_AF-A0A7S3WXG2-F1
#
_entry.id   AF-A0A7S3WXG2-F1
#
_cell.length_a   1.000
_cell.length_b   1.000
_cell.length_c   1.000
_cell.angle_alpha   90.00
_cell.angle_beta   90.00
_cell.angle_gamma   90.00
#
_symmetry.space_group_name_H-M   'P 1'
#
loop_
_entity.id
_entity.type
_entity.pdbx_description
1 polymer ?
#
loop_
_entity_poly.entity_id
_entity_poly.type
_entity_poly.pdbx_seq_one_letter_code
_entity_poly.pdbx_strand_id
1 'polypeptide(L)'
;MTALRNGRSRSPLRDAAAKAAAASGQPGQVDLRSDTVTKPTEAMRVAMASADVGDDVFGDDPTVIALQARTAAHFGFEAALFVPTGTMGNLICVLAHCWQRGSEIIVGDRAHIHIWEQGGCAQFGG
;
A
#
# COMPACT_ATOMS: atom_id res chain seq x y z
N MET A 1 -20.97 29.79 49.87
CA MET A 1 -21.06 30.23 48.45
C MET A 1 -19.63 30.48 47.99
N THR A 2 -19.02 29.85 46.99
CA THR A 2 -19.47 28.92 45.94
C THR A 2 -18.19 28.30 45.35
N ALA A 3 -18.17 26.98 45.17
CA ALA A 3 -17.11 26.29 44.44
C ALA A 3 -17.28 26.53 42.94
N LEU A 4 -16.28 27.15 42.29
CA LEU A 4 -16.25 27.33 40.84
C LEU A 4 -15.87 26.00 40.16
N ARG A 5 -16.85 25.33 39.57
CA ARG A 5 -16.64 24.17 38.67
C ARG A 5 -16.06 24.65 37.34
N ASN A 6 -14.81 24.28 37.05
CA ASN A 6 -14.20 24.47 35.73
C ASN A 6 -14.70 23.41 34.75
N GLY A 7 -15.84 23.65 34.10
CA GLY A 7 -16.38 22.82 33.03
C GLY A 7 -15.87 23.27 31.66
N ARG A 8 -14.65 22.90 31.27
CA ARG A 8 -14.24 22.99 29.85
C ARG A 8 -14.81 21.77 29.11
N SER A 9 -15.95 21.98 28.44
CA SER A 9 -16.51 21.05 27.46
C SER A 9 -15.43 20.69 26.42
N ARG A 10 -15.19 19.39 26.21
CA ARG A 10 -14.29 18.91 25.16
C ARG A 10 -14.98 19.16 23.81
N SER A 11 -14.24 19.77 22.88
CA SER A 11 -14.74 20.09 21.54
C SER A 11 -15.06 18.79 20.76
N PRO A 12 -16.19 18.72 20.04
CA PRO A 12 -16.55 17.56 19.20
C PRO A 12 -15.48 17.20 18.16
N LEU A 13 -14.70 18.18 17.72
CA LEU A 13 -13.59 18.00 16.78
C LEU A 13 -12.41 17.23 17.41
N ARG A 14 -12.19 17.38 18.72
CA ARG A 14 -11.17 16.62 19.46
C ARG A 14 -11.58 15.17 19.64
N ASP A 15 -12.87 14.92 19.84
CA ASP A 15 -13.40 13.57 20.01
C ASP A 15 -13.40 12.81 18.67
N ALA A 16 -13.65 13.49 17.55
CA ALA A 16 -13.52 12.92 16.21
C ALA A 16 -12.07 12.57 15.85
N ALA A 17 -11.13 13.46 16.15
CA ALA A 17 -9.70 13.23 15.94
C ALA A 17 -9.16 12.06 16.81
N ALA A 18 -9.63 11.94 18.06
CA ALA A 18 -9.28 10.84 18.94
C ALA A 18 -9.79 9.48 18.43
N LYS A 19 -10.97 9.46 17.80
CA LYS A 19 -11.54 8.25 17.18
C LYS A 19 -10.75 7.80 15.95
N ALA A 20 -10.22 8.74 15.16
CA ALA A 20 -9.37 8.46 14.00
C ALA A 20 -7.96 7.97 14.43
N ALA A 21 -7.40 8.54 15.50
CA ALA A 21 -6.08 8.17 16.03
C ALA A 21 -6.03 6.76 16.65
N ALA A 22 -7.17 6.20 17.06
CA ALA A 22 -7.24 4.87 17.67
C ALA A 22 -6.91 3.70 16.71
N ALA A 23 -6.80 3.95 15.40
CA ALA A 23 -6.47 2.95 14.39
C ALA A 23 -4.94 2.76 14.17
N SER A 24 -4.10 3.68 14.66
CA SER A 24 -2.64 3.61 14.59
C SER A 24 -2.05 3.41 16.00
N GLY A 25 -1.02 2.56 16.11
CA GLY A 25 -0.45 2.18 17.40
C GLY A 25 -0.05 3.35 18.31
N GLN A 26 -0.16 3.11 19.62
CA GLN A 26 0.07 4.03 20.75
C GLN A 26 -0.65 5.38 20.63
N PRO A 27 -1.72 5.63 21.40
CA PRO A 27 -2.47 6.88 21.31
C PRO A 27 -1.56 8.08 21.59
N GLY A 28 -1.29 8.89 20.55
CA GLY A 28 -0.53 10.14 20.63
C GLY A 28 0.69 10.25 19.70
N GLN A 29 1.09 9.20 18.98
CA GLN A 29 2.25 9.28 18.09
C GLN A 29 1.84 9.79 16.70
N VAL A 30 2.33 10.98 16.33
CA VAL A 30 2.25 11.51 14.96
C VAL A 30 3.53 11.12 14.22
N ASP A 31 3.43 10.17 13.30
CA ASP A 31 4.57 9.71 12.47
C ASP A 31 4.42 10.23 11.04
N LEU A 32 5.27 11.20 10.67
CA LEU A 32 5.25 11.86 9.35
C LEU A 32 6.41 11.42 8.45
N ARG A 33 7.08 10.30 8.76
CA ARG A 33 8.23 9.83 7.98
C ARG A 33 7.82 9.39 6.57
N SER A 34 6.67 8.74 6.44
CA SER A 34 6.15 8.19 5.19
C SER A 34 4.71 7.73 5.37
N ASP A 35 3.92 7.64 4.31
CA ASP A 35 2.60 6.98 4.32
C ASP A 35 2.72 5.45 4.46
N THR A 36 3.88 4.86 4.15
CA THR A 36 4.18 3.43 4.33
C THR A 36 4.15 2.97 5.79
N VAL A 37 4.10 3.88 6.76
CA VAL A 37 3.93 3.55 8.19
C VAL A 37 2.48 3.23 8.57
N THR A 38 1.54 3.38 7.63
CA THR A 38 0.12 3.11 7.82
C THR A 38 -0.10 1.68 8.32
N LYS A 39 -1.01 1.52 9.29
CA LYS A 39 -1.40 0.22 9.82
C LYS A 39 -2.78 -0.16 9.29
N PRO A 40 -3.07 -1.45 9.06
CA PRO A 40 -4.42 -1.89 8.69
C PRO A 40 -5.45 -1.39 9.70
N THR A 41 -6.63 -0.99 9.22
CA THR A 41 -7.76 -0.69 10.13
C THR A 41 -8.34 -1.99 10.70
N GLU A 42 -9.24 -1.88 11.67
CA GLU A 42 -9.91 -3.07 12.21
C GLU A 42 -10.73 -3.80 11.15
N ALA A 43 -11.47 -3.06 10.32
CA ALA A 43 -12.22 -3.65 9.21
C ALA A 43 -11.30 -4.38 8.21
N MET A 44 -10.11 -3.82 7.93
CA MET A 44 -9.12 -4.49 7.07
C MET A 44 -8.62 -5.78 7.72
N ARG A 45 -8.31 -5.77 9.03
CA ARG A 45 -7.88 -6.98 9.75
C ARG A 45 -8.94 -8.07 9.71
N VAL A 46 -10.21 -7.71 9.92
CA VAL A 46 -11.32 -8.66 9.82
C VAL A 46 -11.42 -9.24 8.41
N ALA A 47 -11.38 -8.38 7.38
CA ALA A 47 -11.44 -8.82 5.98
C ALA A 47 -10.27 -9.75 5.60
N MET A 48 -9.06 -9.45 6.08
CA MET A 48 -7.89 -10.32 5.89
C MET A 48 -8.06 -11.67 6.58
N ALA A 49 -8.56 -11.68 7.82
CA ALA A 49 -8.72 -12.90 8.60
C ALA A 49 -9.85 -13.81 8.07
N SER A 50 -10.84 -13.23 7.39
CA SER A 50 -11.97 -13.97 6.81
C SER A 50 -11.84 -14.22 5.31
N ALA A 51 -10.69 -13.94 4.70
CA ALA A 51 -10.50 -14.10 3.26
C ALA A 51 -10.42 -15.59 2.90
N ASP A 52 -11.12 -15.99 1.82
CA ASP A 52 -10.91 -17.31 1.23
C ASP A 52 -9.57 -17.30 0.50
N VAL A 53 -8.68 -18.25 0.81
CA VAL A 53 -7.32 -18.31 0.29
C VAL A 53 -7.04 -19.64 -0.38
N GLY A 54 -6.07 -19.64 -1.29
CA GLY A 54 -5.61 -20.81 -2.05
C GLY A 54 -4.12 -20.74 -2.32
N ASP A 55 -3.67 -21.46 -3.34
CA ASP A 55 -2.33 -21.41 -3.89
C ASP A 55 -2.30 -20.57 -5.17
N ASP A 56 -1.81 -19.34 -5.03
CA ASP A 56 -1.70 -18.39 -6.14
C ASP A 56 -0.80 -18.89 -7.29
N VAL A 57 0.16 -19.80 -7.02
CA VAL A 57 1.00 -20.39 -8.08
C VAL A 57 0.19 -21.30 -8.99
N PHE A 58 -0.80 -22.02 -8.44
CA PHE A 58 -1.75 -22.81 -9.22
C PHE A 58 -2.94 -22.00 -9.74
N GLY A 59 -3.06 -20.73 -9.32
CA GLY A 59 -4.13 -19.84 -9.74
C GLY A 59 -5.48 -20.18 -9.12
N ASP A 60 -5.50 -20.74 -7.91
CA ASP A 60 -6.73 -21.11 -7.20
C ASP A 60 -7.00 -20.28 -5.93
N ASP A 61 -6.22 -19.20 -5.68
CA ASP A 61 -6.53 -18.23 -4.63
C ASP A 61 -7.65 -17.27 -5.05
N PRO A 62 -8.88 -17.40 -4.51
CA PRO A 62 -10.02 -16.63 -4.97
C PRO A 62 -9.93 -15.15 -4.59
N THR A 63 -9.26 -14.82 -3.48
CA THR A 63 -9.10 -13.43 -3.04
C THR A 63 -8.14 -12.67 -3.95
N VAL A 64 -7.03 -13.32 -4.34
CA VAL A 64 -6.04 -12.75 -5.26
C VAL A 64 -6.65 -12.56 -6.66
N ILE A 65 -7.35 -13.58 -7.18
CA ILE A 65 -8.10 -13.48 -8.46
C ILE A 65 -9.09 -12.31 -8.43
N ALA A 66 -9.89 -12.19 -7.38
CA ALA A 66 -10.88 -11.11 -7.25
C ALA A 66 -10.21 -9.73 -7.19
N LEU A 67 -9.07 -9.60 -6.50
CA LEU A 67 -8.29 -8.37 -6.44
C LEU A 67 -7.78 -7.96 -7.83
N GLN A 68 -7.16 -8.88 -8.56
CA GLN A 68 -6.62 -8.63 -9.90
C GLN A 68 -7.73 -8.30 -10.90
N ALA A 69 -8.82 -9.07 -10.93
CA ALA A 69 -9.96 -8.82 -11.81
C ALA A 69 -10.59 -7.44 -11.57
N ARG A 70 -10.80 -7.08 -10.29
CA ARG A 70 -11.31 -5.75 -9.93
C ARG A 70 -10.34 -4.64 -10.35
N THR A 71 -9.04 -4.85 -10.19
CA THR A 71 -8.01 -3.86 -10.54
C THR A 71 -7.94 -3.65 -12.04
N ALA A 72 -7.91 -4.72 -12.83
CA ALA A 72 -7.93 -4.68 -14.29
C ALA A 72 -9.17 -3.93 -14.80
N ALA A 73 -10.35 -4.27 -14.27
CA ALA A 73 -11.60 -3.59 -14.61
C ALA A 73 -11.61 -2.10 -14.22
N HIS A 74 -11.04 -1.74 -13.06
CA HIS A 74 -11.01 -0.37 -12.58
C HIS A 74 -10.17 0.55 -13.47
N PHE A 75 -9.06 0.04 -14.01
CA PHE A 75 -8.16 0.81 -14.87
C PHE A 75 -8.38 0.59 -16.38
N GLY A 76 -9.29 -0.31 -16.76
CA GLY A 76 -9.57 -0.62 -18.17
C GLY A 76 -8.47 -1.43 -18.86
N PHE A 77 -7.77 -2.29 -18.12
CA PHE A 77 -6.76 -3.21 -18.67
C PHE A 77 -7.31 -4.63 -18.78
N GLU A 78 -6.69 -5.44 -19.64
CA GLU A 78 -7.07 -6.86 -19.83
C GLU A 78 -6.74 -7.73 -18.61
N ALA A 79 -5.67 -7.38 -17.89
CA ALA A 79 -5.19 -8.12 -16.73
C ALA A 79 -4.49 -7.21 -15.71
N ALA A 80 -4.34 -7.71 -14.48
CA ALA A 80 -3.51 -7.13 -13.44
C ALA A 80 -2.75 -8.26 -12.72
N LEU A 81 -1.66 -7.94 -12.01
CA LEU A 81 -0.86 -8.88 -11.24
C LEU A 81 -0.65 -8.35 -9.82
N PHE A 82 -0.96 -9.15 -8.80
CA PHE A 82 -0.61 -8.81 -7.42
C PHE A 82 0.86 -9.15 -7.17
N VAL A 83 1.59 -8.21 -6.58
CA VAL A 83 3.02 -8.38 -6.25
C VAL A 83 3.31 -7.88 -4.84
N PRO A 84 4.31 -8.45 -4.13
CA PRO A 84 4.60 -8.09 -2.74
C PRO A 84 5.01 -6.64 -2.52
N THR A 85 5.70 -6.01 -3.48
CA THR A 85 6.23 -4.64 -3.34
C THR A 85 6.16 -3.86 -4.65
N GLY A 86 6.12 -2.53 -4.54
CA GLY A 86 6.22 -1.64 -5.71
C GLY A 86 7.53 -1.82 -6.49
N THR A 87 8.65 -2.05 -5.80
CA THR A 87 9.95 -2.36 -6.42
C THR A 87 9.88 -3.62 -7.29
N MET A 88 9.21 -4.68 -6.83
CA MET A 88 9.04 -5.89 -7.64
C MET A 88 8.14 -5.63 -8.85
N GLY A 89 7.06 -4.86 -8.67
CA GLY A 89 6.15 -4.49 -9.77
C GLY A 89 6.86 -3.70 -10.87
N ASN A 90 7.65 -2.70 -10.50
CA ASN A 90 8.45 -1.93 -11.45
C ASN A 90 9.49 -2.79 -12.16
N LEU A 91 10.19 -3.67 -11.43
CA LEU A 91 11.16 -4.59 -12.04
C LEU A 91 10.51 -5.51 -13.06
N ILE A 92 9.39 -6.15 -12.71
CA ILE A 92 8.64 -7.03 -13.63
C ILE A 92 8.19 -6.23 -14.86
N CYS A 93 7.65 -5.02 -14.66
CA CYS A 93 7.22 -4.13 -15.75
C CYS A 93 8.38 -3.85 -16.73
N VAL A 94 9.56 -3.48 -16.22
CA VAL A 94 10.73 -3.23 -17.05
C VAL A 94 11.16 -4.49 -17.79
N LEU A 95 11.27 -5.64 -17.12
CA LEU A 95 11.69 -6.89 -17.76
C LEU A 95 10.68 -7.41 -18.79
N ALA A 96 9.39 -7.14 -18.61
CA ALA A 96 8.35 -7.48 -19.58
C ALA A 96 8.38 -6.59 -20.82
N HIS A 97 8.69 -5.30 -20.67
CA HIS A 97 8.81 -4.36 -21.79
C HIS A 97 10.18 -4.43 -22.49
N CYS A 98 11.25 -4.66 -21.74
CA CYS A 98 12.62 -4.81 -22.21
C CYS A 98 12.96 -6.29 -22.38
N TRP A 99 12.47 -6.87 -23.48
CA TRP A 99 12.57 -8.29 -23.76
C TRP A 99 14.01 -8.79 -24.04
N GLN A 100 14.98 -7.88 -24.23
CA GLN A 100 16.40 -8.21 -24.43
C GLN A 100 17.28 -7.59 -23.35
N ARG A 101 18.35 -8.30 -22.97
CA ARG A 101 19.37 -7.73 -22.10
C ARG A 101 20.14 -6.60 -22.79
N GLY A 102 20.48 -5.55 -22.05
CA GLY A 102 21.10 -4.35 -22.61
C GLY A 102 20.11 -3.41 -23.30
N SER A 103 18.80 -3.65 -23.15
CA SER A 103 17.78 -2.68 -23.60
C SER A 103 17.82 -1.43 -22.75
N GLU A 104 17.35 -0.32 -23.31
CA GLU A 104 17.35 0.98 -22.64
C GLU A 104 15.93 1.34 -22.18
N ILE A 105 15.84 1.95 -20.99
CA ILE A 105 14.63 2.63 -20.52
C ILE A 105 14.94 4.12 -20.33
N ILE A 106 14.05 4.97 -20.81
CA ILE A 106 14.11 6.41 -20.56
C ILE A 106 13.22 6.71 -19.36
N VAL A 107 13.81 7.23 -18.29
CA VAL A 107 13.13 7.55 -17.04
C VAL A 107 13.52 8.95 -16.56
N GLY A 108 12.67 9.55 -15.72
CA GLY A 108 13.01 10.82 -15.07
C GLY A 108 14.21 10.67 -14.12
N ASP A 109 15.00 11.74 -14.01
CA ASP A 109 16.19 11.80 -13.14
C ASP A 109 15.88 11.52 -11.66
N ARG A 110 14.62 11.72 -11.24
CA ARG A 110 14.12 11.46 -9.88
C ARG A 110 13.17 10.29 -9.76
N ALA A 111 13.04 9.45 -10.79
CA ALA A 111 12.15 8.30 -10.75
C ALA A 111 12.58 7.30 -9.67
N HIS A 112 11.61 6.69 -8.97
CA HIS A 112 11.90 5.69 -7.92
C HIS A 112 12.72 4.51 -8.47
N ILE A 113 12.37 4.03 -9.68
CA ILE A 113 13.09 2.99 -10.43
C ILE A 113 14.57 3.33 -10.61
N HIS A 114 14.90 4.61 -10.78
CA HIS A 114 16.26 5.07 -10.99
C HIS A 114 17.06 5.20 -9.68
N ILE A 115 16.47 5.84 -8.65
CA ILE A 115 17.21 6.21 -7.43
C ILE A 115 17.08 5.18 -6.30
N TRP A 116 15.91 4.58 -6.12
CA TRP A 116 15.51 3.92 -4.86
C TRP A 116 15.25 2.41 -5.00
N GLU A 117 15.56 1.81 -6.15
CA GLU A 117 15.37 0.38 -6.42
C GLU A 117 16.68 -0.38 -6.59
N GLN A 118 17.77 0.17 -6.04
CA GLN A 118 19.09 -0.47 -5.96
C GLN A 118 19.64 -0.93 -7.32
N GLY A 119 19.25 -0.25 -8.41
CA GLY A 119 19.66 -0.62 -9.77
C GLY A 119 19.13 -1.97 -10.22
N GLY A 120 18.04 -2.49 -9.63
CA GLY A 120 17.50 -3.82 -9.96
C GLY A 120 17.24 -4.03 -11.45
N CYS A 121 16.75 -3.00 -12.14
CA CYS A 121 16.55 -3.05 -13.59
C CYS A 121 17.85 -3.31 -14.36
N ALA A 122 18.96 -2.67 -13.99
CA ALA A 122 20.26 -2.92 -14.63
C ALA A 122 20.86 -4.28 -14.21
N GLN A 123 20.74 -4.65 -12.93
CA GLN A 123 21.29 -5.92 -12.43
C GLN A 123 20.62 -7.14 -13.08
N PHE A 124 19.29 -7.11 -13.23
CA PHE A 124 18.53 -8.24 -13.77
C PHE A 124 18.25 -8.10 -15.26
N GLY A 125 18.08 -6.89 -15.77
CA GLY A 125 17.85 -6.59 -17.17
C GLY A 125 19.12 -6.59 -18.00
N GLY A 126 20.30 -6.28 -17.42
CA GLY A 126 21.56 -6.17 -18.15
C GLY A 126 21.72 -4.83 -18.86
#